data_AF-A0A6P1TMG4-F1
#
_entry.id   AF-A0A6P1TMG4-F1
#
_cell.length_a   1.000
_cell.length_b   1.000
_cell.length_c   1.000
_cell.angle_alpha   90.00
_cell.angle_beta   90.00
_cell.angle_gamma   90.00
#
_symmetry.space_group_name_H-M   'P 1'
#
loop_
_entity.id
_entity.type
_entity.pdbx_description
1 polymer ?
#
loop_
_entity_poly.entity_id
_entity_poly.type
_entity_poly.pdbx_seq_one_letter_code
_entity_poly.pdbx_strand_id
1 'polypeptide(L)'
;MTYLADTEAQTGRGVQAAFDQLTKFGFKINLVSESSATWDTNGQTGQYDIAGYWPTGFITKDIYSQINGWDADLIVPMGEKGSGQGTRWKNDKATKIIHELAKLSPDDPKAYDLGMEFFKNSIEELPFIGFHSGVKFVPTNSTYWNNYPNSENPYNGPWWWWSCFKYILTEISPVQ
;
A
#
# COMPACT_ATOMS: atom_id res chain seq x y z
N MET A 1 1.62 0.93 20.72
CA MET A 1 2.94 1.28 20.21
C MET A 1 2.77 1.88 18.83
N THR A 2 3.45 2.99 18.56
CA THR A 2 3.43 3.68 17.26
C THR A 2 4.75 3.44 16.51
N TYR A 3 4.72 2.95 15.26
CA TYR A 3 5.90 2.34 14.59
C TYR A 3 6.59 3.22 13.55
N LEU A 4 7.90 3.35 13.64
CA LEU A 4 8.78 3.80 12.56
C LEU A 4 9.43 2.58 11.89
N ALA A 5 9.36 2.49 10.57
CA ALA A 5 10.21 1.59 9.79
C ALA A 5 11.48 2.32 9.37
N ASP A 6 12.65 1.86 9.84
CA ASP A 6 13.94 2.50 9.59
C ASP A 6 14.33 2.61 8.09
N THR A 7 13.72 1.80 7.23
CA THR A 7 14.02 1.76 5.78
C THR A 7 12.97 2.45 4.89
N GLU A 8 11.84 2.88 5.46
CA GLU A 8 10.73 3.51 4.73
C GLU A 8 10.61 4.98 5.11
N ALA A 9 11.46 5.83 4.52
CA ALA A 9 11.59 7.24 4.91
C ALA A 9 10.27 8.04 4.86
N GLN A 10 9.36 7.73 3.93
CA GLN A 10 8.05 8.39 3.85
C GLN A 10 7.15 7.96 4.99
N THR A 11 7.03 6.65 5.20
CA THR A 11 6.26 6.04 6.27
C THR A 11 6.73 6.52 7.64
N GLY A 12 8.05 6.48 7.89
CA GLY A 12 8.63 6.95 9.16
C GLY A 12 8.35 8.42 9.44
N ARG A 13 8.53 9.31 8.45
CA ARG A 13 8.21 10.74 8.62
C ARG A 13 6.72 11.00 8.85
N GLY A 14 5.85 10.27 8.14
CA GLY A 14 4.40 10.37 8.34
C GLY A 14 3.97 9.96 9.74
N VAL A 15 4.56 8.89 10.26
CA VAL A 15 4.30 8.44 11.63
C VAL A 15 4.84 9.42 12.68
N GLN A 16 6.01 10.01 12.46
CA GLN A 16 6.54 11.04 13.36
C GLN A 16 5.61 12.28 13.38
N ALA A 17 5.10 12.71 12.23
CA ALA A 17 4.11 13.78 12.18
C ALA A 17 2.81 13.40 12.91
N ALA A 18 2.31 12.17 12.75
CA ALA A 18 1.14 11.68 13.48
C ALA A 18 1.38 11.64 14.99
N PHE A 19 2.54 11.17 15.44
CA PHE A 19 2.96 11.16 16.84
C PHE A 19 2.91 12.57 17.45
N ASP A 20 3.46 13.57 16.76
CA ASP A 20 3.45 14.95 17.24
C ASP A 20 2.02 15.51 17.39
N GLN A 21 1.14 15.26 16.41
CA GLN A 21 -0.24 15.74 16.46
C GLN A 21 -1.06 15.05 17.55
N LEU A 22 -0.95 13.73 17.66
CA LEU A 22 -1.68 12.96 18.66
C LEU A 22 -1.21 13.27 20.09
N THR A 23 0.09 13.45 20.29
CA THR A 23 0.65 13.85 21.59
C THR A 23 0.16 15.25 21.98
N LYS A 24 0.17 16.22 21.05
CA LYS A 24 -0.38 17.57 21.27
C LYS A 24 -1.88 17.55 21.59
N PHE A 25 -2.62 16.62 20.99
CA PHE A 25 -4.04 16.40 21.28
C PHE A 25 -4.27 15.81 22.69
N GLY A 26 -3.25 15.24 23.31
CA GLY A 26 -3.29 14.69 24.68
C GLY A 26 -3.21 13.18 24.77
N PHE A 27 -2.96 12.46 23.67
CA PHE A 27 -2.73 11.02 23.72
C PHE A 27 -1.36 10.69 24.30
N LYS A 28 -1.31 9.62 25.11
CA LYS A 28 -0.05 9.07 25.62
C LYS A 28 0.49 8.06 24.62
N ILE A 29 1.46 8.48 23.81
CA ILE A 29 2.04 7.66 22.76
C ILE A 29 3.52 7.40 23.04
N ASN A 30 3.94 6.16 22.83
CA ASN A 30 5.35 5.76 22.77
C ASN A 30 5.71 5.45 21.31
N LEU A 31 6.66 6.20 20.76
CA LEU A 31 7.22 6.02 19.42
C LEU A 31 8.42 5.07 19.49
N VAL A 32 8.41 4.01 18.67
CA VAL A 32 9.47 3.00 18.63
C VAL A 32 9.94 2.80 17.18
N SER A 33 11.26 2.72 17.00
CA SER A 33 11.88 2.30 15.73
C SER A 33 12.09 0.80 15.73
N GLU A 34 11.71 0.17 14.63
CA GLU A 34 11.85 -1.28 14.44
C GLU A 34 12.63 -1.58 13.16
N SER A 35 13.32 -2.72 13.15
CA SER A 35 13.92 -3.26 11.93
C SER A 35 12.84 -3.55 10.88
N SER A 36 13.19 -3.52 9.58
CA SER A 36 12.23 -3.85 8.50
C SER A 36 11.58 -5.22 8.69
N ALA A 37 12.35 -6.22 9.13
CA ALA A 37 11.83 -7.57 9.35
C ALA A 37 10.80 -7.62 10.48
N THR A 38 11.04 -6.88 11.57
CA THR A 38 10.07 -6.75 12.67
C THR A 38 8.83 -5.98 12.21
N TRP A 39 9.01 -4.89 11.47
CA TRP A 39 7.91 -4.08 10.92
C TRP A 39 7.02 -4.89 9.96
N ASP A 40 7.61 -5.68 9.05
CA ASP A 40 6.87 -6.57 8.16
C ASP A 40 6.09 -7.63 8.94
N THR A 41 6.74 -8.24 9.94
CA THR A 41 6.11 -9.26 10.79
C THR A 41 4.91 -8.68 11.53
N ASN A 42 5.09 -7.55 12.22
CA ASN A 42 4.02 -6.88 12.96
C ASN A 42 2.87 -6.46 12.04
N GLY A 43 3.19 -6.00 10.82
CA GLY A 43 2.21 -5.63 9.81
C GLY A 43 1.32 -6.81 9.42
N GLN A 44 1.91 -8.00 9.29
CA GLN A 44 1.20 -9.23 8.94
C GLN A 44 0.42 -9.83 10.12
N THR A 45 0.98 -9.78 11.33
CA THR A 45 0.37 -10.36 12.54
C THR A 45 -0.61 -9.43 13.24
N GLY A 46 -0.66 -8.16 12.85
CA GLY A 46 -1.47 -7.13 13.50
C GLY A 46 -0.91 -6.66 14.85
N GLN A 47 0.33 -7.02 15.19
CA GLN A 47 0.92 -6.70 16.50
C GLN A 47 1.40 -5.24 16.58
N TYR A 48 0.44 -4.30 16.45
CA TYR A 48 0.62 -2.86 16.53
C TYR A 48 -0.65 -2.14 16.99
N ASP A 49 -0.49 -0.94 17.58
CA ASP A 49 -1.64 -0.06 17.88
C ASP A 49 -1.84 0.98 16.77
N ILE A 50 -0.77 1.66 16.37
CA ILE A 50 -0.77 2.65 15.27
C ILE A 50 0.50 2.45 14.47
N ALA A 51 0.44 2.34 13.16
CA ALA A 51 1.65 2.13 12.38
C ALA A 51 1.53 2.80 11.02
N GLY A 52 2.67 3.22 10.48
CA GLY A 52 2.75 3.60 9.09
C GLY A 52 2.91 2.34 8.24
N TYR A 53 2.01 2.16 7.28
CA TYR A 53 2.04 1.11 6.27
C TYR A 53 1.53 1.64 4.93
N TRP A 54 1.64 0.81 3.89
CA TRP A 54 1.08 1.04 2.57
C TRP A 54 -0.19 0.17 2.38
N PRO A 55 -1.36 0.58 2.91
CA PRO A 55 -2.56 -0.26 2.99
C PRO A 55 -3.16 -0.61 1.62
N THR A 56 -2.95 0.25 0.63
CA THR A 56 -3.45 0.08 -0.73
C THR A 56 -2.73 1.04 -1.68
N GLY A 57 -2.89 0.85 -3.00
CA GLY A 57 -2.35 1.75 -4.02
C GLY A 57 -3.04 1.55 -5.37
N PHE A 58 -3.38 2.63 -6.07
CA PHE A 58 -4.13 2.56 -7.33
C PHE A 58 -3.45 3.41 -8.40
N ILE A 59 -3.23 2.79 -9.56
CA ILE A 59 -2.75 3.48 -10.77
C ILE A 59 -3.71 3.26 -11.96
N THR A 60 -4.76 2.47 -11.75
CA THR A 60 -5.78 2.08 -12.74
C THR A 60 -7.18 2.23 -12.17
N LYS A 61 -8.20 2.17 -13.04
CA LYS A 61 -9.62 2.17 -12.63
C LYS A 61 -10.04 0.84 -11.98
N ASP A 62 -9.46 -0.26 -12.42
CA ASP A 62 -9.61 -1.54 -11.71
C ASP A 62 -8.79 -1.51 -10.43
N ILE A 63 -9.49 -1.66 -9.31
CA ILE A 63 -8.92 -1.63 -7.97
C ILE A 63 -8.93 -3.01 -7.30
N TYR A 64 -9.54 -4.04 -7.91
CA TYR A 64 -9.80 -5.31 -7.23
C TYR A 64 -8.52 -5.93 -6.67
N SER A 65 -7.45 -5.97 -7.48
CA SER A 65 -6.16 -6.51 -7.06
C SER A 65 -5.50 -5.76 -5.90
N GLN A 66 -5.96 -4.55 -5.61
CA GLN A 66 -5.41 -3.64 -4.60
C GLN A 66 -6.25 -3.64 -3.31
N ILE A 67 -7.46 -4.21 -3.36
CA ILE A 67 -8.39 -4.27 -2.22
C ILE A 67 -8.78 -5.69 -1.81
N ASN A 68 -8.51 -6.72 -2.61
CA ASN A 68 -8.91 -8.10 -2.30
C ASN A 68 -8.39 -8.62 -0.95
N GLY A 69 -7.21 -8.17 -0.49
CA GLY A 69 -6.67 -8.49 0.82
C GLY A 69 -7.48 -7.93 2.00
N TRP A 70 -8.44 -7.02 1.75
CA TRP A 70 -9.35 -6.47 2.74
C TRP A 70 -10.61 -7.34 2.95
N ASP A 71 -10.71 -8.49 2.29
CA ASP A 71 -11.79 -9.43 2.53
C ASP A 71 -11.72 -9.99 3.95
N ALA A 72 -12.81 -9.85 4.70
CA ALA A 72 -12.95 -10.38 6.05
C ALA A 72 -12.80 -11.90 6.14
N ASP A 73 -13.03 -12.63 5.04
CA ASP A 73 -12.81 -14.09 4.98
C ASP A 73 -11.32 -14.47 5.11
N LEU A 74 -10.41 -13.51 4.89
CA LEU A 74 -8.96 -13.69 5.02
C LEU A 74 -8.43 -13.36 6.43
N ILE A 75 -9.30 -12.94 7.36
CA ILE A 75 -8.92 -12.57 8.71
C ILE A 75 -8.50 -13.82 9.50
N VAL A 76 -7.31 -13.73 10.08
CA VAL A 76 -6.78 -14.70 11.04
C VAL A 76 -6.67 -14.05 12.43
N PRO A 77 -6.61 -14.84 13.51
CA PRO A 77 -6.36 -14.32 14.86
C PRO A 77 -5.15 -13.37 14.95
N MET A 78 -5.18 -12.48 15.94
CA MET A 78 -4.04 -11.61 16.25
C MET A 78 -2.80 -12.45 16.58
N GLY A 79 -1.64 -12.08 16.02
CA GLY A 79 -0.41 -12.85 16.17
C GLY A 79 -0.18 -13.89 15.06
N GLU A 80 -1.19 -14.21 14.26
CA GLU A 80 -1.06 -15.14 13.13
C GLU A 80 -0.83 -14.41 11.81
N LYS A 81 -0.13 -15.05 10.88
CA LYS A 81 0.09 -14.53 9.53
C LYS A 81 -0.98 -15.07 8.59
N GLY A 82 -1.76 -14.18 7.99
CA GLY A 82 -2.77 -14.50 6.99
C GLY A 82 -2.43 -13.95 5.60
N SER A 83 -3.28 -14.26 4.62
CA SER A 83 -3.22 -13.67 3.26
C SER A 83 -3.93 -12.32 3.15
N GLY A 84 -4.66 -11.92 4.19
CA GLY A 84 -5.39 -10.66 4.25
C GLY A 84 -4.66 -9.54 4.98
N GLN A 85 -5.42 -8.50 5.30
CA GLN A 85 -4.94 -7.27 5.92
C GLN A 85 -4.52 -7.45 7.40
N GLY A 86 -3.57 -6.60 7.82
CA GLY A 86 -2.97 -6.54 9.15
C GLY A 86 -3.85 -6.00 10.28
N THR A 87 -4.80 -5.13 9.95
CA THR A 87 -5.60 -4.33 10.89
C THR A 87 -6.76 -5.10 11.52
N ARG A 88 -7.07 -6.29 11.01
CA ARG A 88 -8.23 -7.13 11.38
C ARG A 88 -9.58 -6.41 11.30
N TRP A 89 -9.67 -5.42 10.42
CA TRP A 89 -10.94 -4.80 10.04
C TRP A 89 -11.91 -5.80 9.41
N LYS A 90 -13.00 -6.10 10.12
CA LYS A 90 -14.10 -6.94 9.64
C LYS A 90 -15.26 -6.05 9.20
N ASN A 91 -15.61 -6.10 7.92
CA ASN A 91 -16.72 -5.32 7.39
C ASN A 91 -17.46 -6.08 6.28
N ASP A 92 -18.71 -6.46 6.56
CA ASP A 92 -19.51 -7.32 5.68
C ASP A 92 -19.85 -6.64 4.34
N LYS A 93 -20.01 -5.31 4.34
CA LYS A 93 -20.27 -4.53 3.10
C LYS A 93 -19.04 -4.55 2.20
N ALA A 94 -17.85 -4.34 2.76
CA ALA A 94 -16.59 -4.41 2.04
C ALA A 94 -16.35 -5.81 1.45
N THR A 95 -16.52 -6.87 2.25
CA THR A 95 -16.43 -8.27 1.79
C THR A 95 -17.39 -8.55 0.64
N LYS A 96 -18.66 -8.16 0.76
CA LYS A 96 -19.64 -8.35 -0.32
C LYS A 96 -19.22 -7.65 -1.61
N ILE A 97 -18.71 -6.42 -1.52
CA ILE A 97 -18.23 -5.68 -2.69
C ILE A 97 -17.04 -6.39 -3.34
N ILE A 98 -16.07 -6.85 -2.54
CA ILE A 98 -14.90 -7.59 -3.03
C ILE A 98 -15.34 -8.87 -3.75
N HIS A 99 -16.29 -9.63 -3.19
CA HIS A 99 -16.82 -10.84 -3.81
C HIS A 99 -17.56 -10.58 -5.12
N GLU A 100 -18.28 -9.46 -5.24
CA GLU A 100 -18.92 -9.08 -6.50
C GLU A 100 -17.90 -8.62 -7.55
N LEU A 101 -16.90 -7.82 -7.15
CA LEU A 101 -15.81 -7.41 -8.04
C LEU A 101 -15.03 -8.60 -8.61
N ALA A 102 -14.82 -9.65 -7.81
CA ALA A 102 -14.15 -10.87 -8.25
C ALA A 102 -14.82 -11.59 -9.44
N LYS A 103 -16.10 -11.27 -9.72
CA LYS A 103 -16.90 -11.87 -10.79
C LYS A 103 -16.97 -11.01 -12.05
N LEU A 104 -16.49 -9.76 -11.98
CA LEU A 104 -16.61 -8.78 -13.06
C LEU A 104 -15.33 -8.70 -13.89
N SER A 105 -15.48 -8.31 -15.15
CA SER A 105 -14.35 -7.84 -15.94
C SER A 105 -13.83 -6.51 -15.36
N PRO A 106 -12.51 -6.26 -15.34
CA PRO A 106 -11.94 -4.95 -15.04
C PRO A 106 -12.52 -3.80 -15.88
N ASP A 107 -12.99 -4.11 -17.08
CA ASP A 107 -13.59 -3.14 -18.02
C ASP A 107 -15.11 -2.95 -17.84
N ASP A 108 -15.75 -3.72 -16.95
CA ASP A 108 -17.18 -3.55 -16.67
C ASP A 108 -17.42 -2.21 -15.94
N PRO A 109 -18.29 -1.31 -16.42
CA PRO A 109 -18.61 -0.07 -15.74
C PRO A 109 -19.03 -0.25 -14.28
N LYS A 110 -19.67 -1.38 -13.93
CA LYS A 110 -20.07 -1.71 -12.56
C LYS A 110 -18.87 -1.91 -11.63
N ALA A 111 -17.72 -2.33 -12.14
CA ALA A 111 -16.51 -2.49 -11.33
C ALA A 111 -16.07 -1.15 -10.75
N TYR A 112 -16.17 -0.07 -11.53
CA TYR A 112 -15.88 1.28 -11.06
C TYR A 112 -16.87 1.73 -9.97
N ASP A 113 -18.17 1.52 -10.19
CA ASP A 113 -19.21 1.91 -9.22
C ASP A 113 -19.07 1.15 -7.90
N LEU A 114 -18.82 -0.16 -7.96
CA LEU A 114 -18.55 -0.98 -6.78
C LEU A 114 -17.27 -0.54 -6.05
N GLY A 115 -16.20 -0.24 -6.79
CA GLY A 115 -14.97 0.28 -6.21
C GLY A 115 -15.18 1.61 -5.48
N MET A 116 -16.00 2.49 -6.03
CA MET A 116 -16.39 3.74 -5.38
C MET A 116 -17.18 3.50 -4.08
N GLU A 117 -18.11 2.54 -4.08
CA GLU A 117 -18.86 2.16 -2.88
C GLU A 117 -17.96 1.54 -1.80
N PHE A 118 -16.93 0.78 -2.19
CA PHE A 118 -15.92 0.27 -1.26
C PHE A 118 -15.22 1.43 -0.53
N PHE A 119 -14.74 2.45 -1.27
CA PHE A 119 -14.06 3.58 -0.63
C PHE A 119 -14.96 4.44 0.23
N LYS A 120 -16.20 4.70 -0.18
CA LYS A 120 -17.15 5.42 0.69
C LYS A 120 -17.30 4.71 2.03
N ASN A 121 -17.46 3.39 2.01
CA ASN A 121 -17.52 2.57 3.21
C ASN A 121 -16.22 2.61 4.01
N SER A 122 -15.06 2.47 3.36
CA SER A 122 -13.76 2.56 4.06
C SER A 122 -13.49 3.95 4.64
N ILE A 123 -13.94 5.04 4.01
CA ILE A 123 -13.78 6.39 4.54
C ILE A 123 -14.67 6.60 5.77
N GLU A 124 -15.89 6.04 5.77
CA GLU A 124 -16.80 6.09 6.92
C GLU A 124 -16.27 5.28 8.11
N GLU A 125 -15.70 4.11 7.84
CA GLU A 125 -15.23 3.15 8.85
C GLU A 125 -13.79 3.43 9.34
N LEU A 126 -13.02 4.21 8.59
CA LEU A 126 -11.63 4.58 8.88
C LEU A 126 -10.72 3.39 9.28
N PRO A 127 -10.64 2.29 8.50
CA PRO A 127 -9.75 1.18 8.81
C PRO A 127 -8.27 1.57 8.71
N PHE A 128 -7.98 2.69 8.03
CA PHE A 128 -6.73 3.42 8.07
C PHE A 128 -6.98 4.91 7.78
N ILE A 129 -6.01 5.75 8.12
CA ILE A 129 -6.04 7.19 7.82
C ILE A 129 -5.01 7.48 6.71
N GLY A 130 -5.50 7.89 5.54
CA GLY A 130 -4.63 8.31 4.43
C GLY A 130 -3.99 9.68 4.70
N PHE A 131 -2.67 9.76 4.70
CA PHE A 131 -1.91 11.00 4.95
C PHE A 131 -1.26 11.60 3.69
N HIS A 132 -0.77 10.77 2.76
CA HIS A 132 -0.29 11.22 1.45
C HIS A 132 -0.23 10.07 0.44
N SER A 133 -0.15 10.40 -0.86
CA SER A 133 0.23 9.44 -1.90
C SER A 133 1.74 9.21 -1.90
N GLY A 134 2.17 7.97 -2.08
CA GLY A 134 3.59 7.63 -2.15
C GLY A 134 4.27 8.32 -3.33
N VAL A 135 5.35 9.08 -3.08
CA VAL A 135 6.18 9.68 -4.13
C VAL A 135 7.37 8.77 -4.36
N LYS A 136 7.60 8.31 -5.59
CA LYS A 136 8.72 7.42 -5.89
C LYS A 136 9.77 8.18 -6.69
N PHE A 137 10.93 8.40 -6.08
CA PHE A 137 12.12 8.90 -6.77
C PHE A 137 12.93 7.70 -7.24
N VAL A 138 13.13 7.62 -8.55
CA VAL A 138 13.75 6.46 -9.18
C VAL A 138 14.94 6.92 -10.02
N PRO A 139 16.09 7.20 -9.38
CA PRO A 139 17.26 7.67 -10.11
C PRO A 139 17.83 6.54 -10.96
N THR A 140 18.12 6.86 -12.22
CA THR A 140 18.80 5.95 -13.15
C THR A 140 20.13 6.56 -13.58
N ASN A 141 21.16 5.73 -13.76
CA ASN A 141 22.45 6.16 -14.29
C ASN A 141 22.65 5.57 -15.69
N SER A 142 22.86 6.43 -16.69
CA SER A 142 23.12 6.02 -18.07
C SER A 142 24.61 5.95 -18.43
N THR A 143 25.46 5.50 -17.50
CA THR A 143 26.89 5.26 -17.79
C THR A 143 27.10 4.03 -18.68
N TYR A 144 26.31 2.96 -18.46
CA TYR A 144 26.46 1.68 -19.19
C TYR A 144 25.21 1.25 -19.94
N TRP A 145 24.02 1.63 -19.44
CA TRP A 145 22.74 1.25 -20.01
C TRP A 145 21.91 2.50 -20.26
N ASN A 146 21.27 2.60 -21.42
CA ASN A 146 20.38 3.70 -21.78
C ASN A 146 18.91 3.25 -21.80
N ASN A 147 18.03 4.18 -22.17
CA ASN A 147 16.61 3.95 -22.41
C ASN A 147 15.83 3.43 -21.20
N TYR A 148 16.23 3.80 -19.98
CA TYR A 148 15.36 3.64 -18.81
C TYR A 148 14.07 4.45 -18.99
N PRO A 149 12.91 3.93 -18.55
CA PRO A 149 11.66 4.67 -18.65
C PRO A 149 11.74 5.94 -17.81
N ASN A 150 11.24 7.05 -18.36
CA ASN A 150 11.23 8.35 -17.70
C ASN A 150 10.00 9.16 -18.15
N SER A 151 9.88 10.41 -17.69
CA SER A 151 8.74 11.26 -18.04
C SER A 151 8.62 11.60 -19.53
N GLU A 152 9.72 11.56 -20.28
CA GLU A 152 9.77 11.84 -21.72
C GLU A 152 9.57 10.57 -22.56
N ASN A 153 9.95 9.41 -22.03
CA ASN A 153 9.71 8.09 -22.63
C ASN A 153 9.04 7.13 -21.63
N PRO A 154 7.72 7.30 -21.35
CA PRO A 154 7.01 6.58 -20.28
C PRO A 154 6.44 5.23 -20.76
N TYR A 155 7.24 4.42 -21.46
CA TYR A 155 6.80 3.11 -21.96
C TYR A 155 6.48 2.11 -20.83
N ASN A 156 6.94 2.38 -19.61
CA ASN A 156 6.59 1.65 -18.40
C ASN A 156 6.73 2.55 -17.15
N GLY A 157 6.23 2.09 -16.01
CA GLY A 157 6.56 2.70 -14.73
C GLY A 157 8.05 2.54 -14.42
N PRO A 158 8.71 3.52 -13.77
CA PRO A 158 10.16 3.52 -13.62
C PRO A 158 10.71 2.50 -12.61
N TRP A 159 9.83 1.81 -11.89
CA TRP A 159 10.16 0.97 -10.75
C TRP A 159 10.74 -0.39 -11.18
N TRP A 160 11.87 -0.80 -10.59
CA TRP A 160 12.48 -2.10 -10.87
C TRP A 160 12.15 -3.20 -9.83
N TRP A 161 11.59 -2.82 -8.68
CA TRP A 161 11.30 -3.75 -7.58
C TRP A 161 9.90 -4.38 -7.64
N TRP A 162 9.03 -3.89 -8.53
CA TRP A 162 7.79 -4.57 -8.87
C TRP A 162 8.01 -5.51 -10.06
N SER A 163 6.99 -6.31 -10.38
CA SER A 163 7.05 -7.29 -11.47
C SER A 163 7.20 -6.69 -12.89
N CYS A 164 7.43 -5.38 -12.99
CA CYS A 164 7.60 -4.65 -14.25
C CYS A 164 9.03 -4.62 -14.79
N PHE A 165 10.07 -4.92 -13.99
CA PHE A 165 11.46 -4.80 -14.45
C PHE A 165 11.79 -5.69 -15.66
N LYS A 166 11.18 -6.87 -15.74
CA LYS A 166 11.34 -7.78 -16.89
C LYS A 166 10.95 -7.14 -18.23
N TYR A 167 10.02 -6.19 -18.23
CA TYR A 167 9.60 -5.46 -19.43
C TYR A 167 10.50 -4.24 -19.71
N ILE A 168 11.23 -3.75 -18.71
CA ILE A 168 12.26 -2.71 -18.90
C ILE A 168 13.48 -3.32 -19.59
N LEU A 169 13.83 -4.57 -19.23
CA LEU A 169 14.99 -5.27 -19.79
C LEU A 169 14.94 -5.48 -21.31
N THR A 170 13.76 -5.46 -21.93
CA THR A 170 13.61 -5.59 -23.39
C THR A 170 13.84 -4.27 -24.12
N GLU A 171 13.84 -3.15 -23.40
CA GLU A 171 13.89 -1.79 -23.95
C GLU A 171 15.25 -1.13 -23.69
N ILE A 172 15.95 -1.47 -22.60
CA ILE A 172 17.27 -0.91 -22.29
C ILE A 172 18.35 -1.51 -23.20
N SER A 173 19.38 -0.71 -23.52
CA SER A 173 20.51 -1.15 -24.34
C SER A 173 21.85 -0.58 -23.84
N PRO A 174 23.00 -1.17 -24.20
CA PRO A 174 24.29 -0.58 -23.89
C PRO A 174 24.43 0.83 -24.48
N VAL A 175 25.08 1.72 -23.74
CA VAL A 175 25.47 3.03 -24.26
C VAL A 175 26.51 2.84 -25.38
N GLN A 176 26.31 3.50 -26.52
CA GLN A 176 27.27 3.51 -27.65
C GLN A 176 28.43 4.47 -27.42
#